data_AF-Q1K1P0-F1
#
_entry.id   AF-Q1K1P0-F1
#
_cell.length_a   1.000
_cell.length_b   1.000
_cell.length_c   1.000
_cell.angle_alpha   90.00
_cell.angle_beta   90.00
_cell.angle_gamma   90.00
#
_symmetry.space_group_name_H-M   'P 1'
#
loop_
_entity.id
_entity.type
_entity.pdbx_description
1 polymer ?
#
loop_
_entity_poly.entity_id
_entity_poly.type
_entity_poly.pdbx_seq_one_letter_code
_entity_poly.pdbx_strand_id
1 'polypeptide(L)'
;MIDAMSSAMSGLQAQTLRLNSTANNVANSQTEGYAPSQVTLAENEQGGVRAQLQKPVNGTGDAQTAENQTSKVDLAKEMVDMMQTKQFYSANLKTVSVADSMSGDLLDTFA
;
A
#
# COMPACT_ATOMS: atom_id res chain seq x y z
N MET A 1 -23.76 5.29 0.48
CA MET A 1 -22.71 6.08 -0.21
C MET A 1 -21.57 6.49 0.73
N ILE A 2 -21.87 6.92 1.97
CA ILE A 2 -20.84 7.26 2.98
C ILE A 2 -19.89 6.07 3.25
N ASP A 3 -20.41 4.85 3.34
CA ASP A 3 -19.59 3.64 3.57
C ASP A 3 -18.68 3.28 2.38
N ALA A 4 -19.13 3.57 1.15
CA ALA A 4 -18.32 3.38 -0.05
C ALA A 4 -17.20 4.44 -0.13
N MET A 5 -17.49 5.68 0.28
CA MET A 5 -16.52 6.76 0.35
C MET A 5 -15.47 6.51 1.45
N SER A 6 -15.88 6.05 2.64
CA SER A 6 -14.96 5.73 3.74
C SER A 6 -14.11 4.50 3.43
N SER A 7 -14.68 3.50 2.76
CA SER A 7 -13.94 2.34 2.24
C SER A 7 -12.95 2.73 1.14
N ALA A 8 -13.36 3.58 0.18
CA ALA A 8 -12.47 4.09 -0.84
C ALA A 8 -11.34 4.95 -0.26
N MET A 9 -11.63 5.85 0.69
CA MET A 9 -10.61 6.66 1.38
C MET A 9 -9.63 5.79 2.17
N SER A 10 -10.13 4.84 2.96
CA SER A 10 -9.26 3.91 3.71
C SER A 10 -8.41 3.04 2.77
N GLY A 11 -8.97 2.59 1.64
CA GLY A 11 -8.25 1.91 0.58
C GLY A 11 -7.18 2.78 -0.09
N LEU A 12 -7.43 4.08 -0.31
CA LEU A 12 -6.43 5.01 -0.84
C LEU A 12 -5.29 5.24 0.15
N GLN A 13 -5.60 5.40 1.44
CA GLN A 13 -4.60 5.55 2.49
C GLN A 13 -3.73 4.30 2.62
N ALA A 14 -4.35 3.12 2.59
CA ALA A 14 -3.65 1.85 2.64
C ALA A 14 -2.71 1.67 1.44
N GLN A 15 -3.16 2.05 0.24
CA GLN A 15 -2.39 1.89 -0.99
C GLN A 15 -1.24 2.89 -1.02
N THR A 16 -1.44 4.09 -0.48
CA THR A 16 -0.37 5.08 -0.29
C THR A 16 0.71 4.55 0.66
N LEU A 17 0.31 3.88 1.76
CA LEU A 17 1.28 3.27 2.67
C LEU A 17 2.07 2.15 1.99
N ARG A 18 1.39 1.31 1.20
CA ARG A 18 2.05 0.23 0.44
C ARG A 18 3.01 0.78 -0.61
N LEU A 19 2.63 1.84 -1.35
CA LEU A 19 3.54 2.55 -2.27
C LEU A 19 4.78 3.07 -1.54
N ASN A 20 4.60 3.72 -0.39
CA ASN A 20 5.72 4.22 0.40
C ASN A 20 6.64 3.08 0.87
N SER A 21 6.09 1.95 1.32
CA SER A 21 6.89 0.80 1.75
C SER A 21 7.70 0.19 0.61
N THR A 22 7.05 -0.07 -0.53
CA THR A 22 7.72 -0.59 -1.73
C THR A 22 8.76 0.40 -2.27
N ALA A 23 8.48 1.71 -2.27
CA ALA A 23 9.48 2.72 -2.64
C ALA A 23 10.70 2.70 -1.71
N ASN A 24 10.50 2.53 -0.41
CA ASN A 24 11.60 2.36 0.55
C ASN A 24 12.38 1.07 0.31
N ASN A 25 11.71 -0.05 -0.01
CA ASN A 25 12.38 -1.31 -0.34
C ASN A 25 13.23 -1.17 -1.61
N VAL A 26 12.69 -0.55 -2.67
CA VAL A 26 13.40 -0.29 -3.93
C VAL A 26 14.61 0.62 -3.69
N ALA A 27 14.46 1.69 -2.90
CA ALA A 27 15.56 2.61 -2.59
C ALA A 27 16.70 1.93 -1.82
N ASN A 28 16.37 1.01 -0.91
CA ASN A 28 17.35 0.26 -0.11
C ASN A 28 17.72 -1.10 -0.73
N SER A 29 17.37 -1.35 -1.99
CA SER A 29 17.67 -2.60 -2.68
C SER A 29 19.17 -2.84 -2.89
N GLN A 30 20.00 -1.81 -2.83
CA GLN A 30 21.46 -1.91 -2.93
C GLN A 30 22.16 -1.79 -1.57
N THR A 31 21.40 -1.61 -0.48
CA THR A 31 21.95 -1.50 0.87
C THR A 31 22.19 -2.90 1.44
N GLU A 32 23.42 -3.19 1.83
CA GLU A 32 23.79 -4.47 2.45
C GLU A 32 23.05 -4.68 3.79
N GLY A 33 22.59 -5.90 4.04
CA GLY A 33 21.87 -6.26 5.27
C GLY A 33 20.43 -5.73 5.35
N TYR A 34 19.91 -5.08 4.31
CA TYR A 34 18.54 -4.58 4.32
C TYR A 34 17.50 -5.71 4.19
N ALA A 35 16.49 -5.68 5.07
CA ALA A 35 15.34 -6.57 5.05
C ALA A 35 14.08 -5.80 4.59
N PRO A 36 13.36 -6.27 3.55
CA PRO A 36 12.20 -5.58 3.02
C PRO A 36 11.07 -5.51 4.06
N SER A 37 10.40 -4.37 4.14
CA SER A 37 9.19 -4.20 4.94
C SER A 37 7.96 -4.46 4.07
N GLN A 38 6.99 -5.24 4.58
CA GLN A 38 5.76 -5.56 3.86
C GLN A 38 4.57 -4.89 4.53
N VAL A 39 3.63 -4.40 3.72
CA VAL A 39 2.35 -3.86 4.21
C VAL A 39 1.28 -4.94 4.08
N THR A 40 0.69 -5.32 5.21
CA THR A 40 -0.44 -6.25 5.26
C THR A 40 -1.72 -5.43 5.47
N LEU A 41 -2.76 -5.74 4.70
CA LEU A 41 -4.08 -5.13 4.86
C LEU A 41 -4.89 -5.97 5.85
N ALA A 42 -5.49 -5.31 6.83
CA ALA A 42 -6.44 -5.89 7.76
C ALA A 42 -7.77 -5.16 7.67
N GLU A 43 -8.87 -5.89 7.83
CA GLU A 43 -10.22 -5.33 7.85
C GLU A 43 -10.48 -4.64 9.20
N ASN A 44 -11.26 -3.55 9.19
CA ASN A 44 -11.69 -2.85 10.39
C ASN A 44 -13.16 -3.17 10.71
N GLU A 45 -13.51 -3.29 11.99
CA GLU A 45 -14.88 -3.64 12.43
C GLU A 45 -15.93 -2.58 12.05
N GLN A 46 -15.50 -1.33 11.82
CA GLN A 46 -16.35 -0.22 11.39
C GLN A 46 -16.40 -0.05 9.85
N GLY A 47 -15.89 -1.02 9.10
CA GLY A 47 -15.77 -0.96 7.65
C GLY A 47 -14.47 -0.30 7.19
N GLY A 48 -14.03 -0.67 5.99
CA GLY A 48 -12.78 -0.20 5.39
C GLY A 48 -11.56 -1.06 5.75
N VAL A 49 -10.39 -0.63 5.27
CA VAL A 49 -9.13 -1.37 5.42
C VAL A 49 -8.08 -0.57 6.18
N ARG A 50 -7.33 -1.23 7.05
CA ARG A 50 -6.17 -0.67 7.75
C ARG A 50 -4.91 -1.34 7.23
N ALA A 51 -3.97 -0.54 6.75
CA ALA A 51 -2.66 -1.02 6.38
C ALA A 51 -1.75 -1.08 7.61
N GLN A 52 -1.19 -2.25 7.88
CA GLN A 52 -0.22 -2.47 8.95
C GLN A 52 1.14 -2.77 8.34
N LEU A 53 2.17 -2.04 8.79
CA LEU A 53 3.53 -2.27 8.38
C LEU A 53 4.11 -3.44 9.17
N GLN A 54 4.23 -4.59 8.51
CA GLN A 54 4.89 -5.76 9.06
C GLN A 54 6.38 -5.68 8.71
N LYS A 55 7.19 -5.26 9.68
CA LYS A 55 8.64 -5.38 9.59
C LYS A 55 9.02 -6.83 9.90
N PRO A 56 9.86 -7.50 9.11
CA PRO A 56 10.33 -8.83 9.45
C PRO A 56 11.06 -8.75 10.79
N VAL A 57 10.59 -9.53 11.77
CA VAL A 57 11.40 -9.87 12.95
C VAL A 57 12.58 -10.66 12.40
N ASN A 58 13.78 -10.08 12.50
CA ASN A 58 15.01 -10.87 12.38
C ASN A 58 14.93 -11.94 13.47
N GLY A 59 14.63 -13.16 13.07
CA GLY A 59 14.68 -14.31 13.96
C GLY A 59 16.05 -14.35 14.63
N THR A 60 16.04 -14.42 15.96
CA THR A 60 17.18 -14.77 16.79
C THR A 60 17.61 -16.18 16.39
N GLY A 61 18.57 -16.30 15.47
CA GLY A 61 19.09 -17.58 15.00
C GLY A 61 20.09 -17.38 13.88
N ASP A 62 21.34 -17.74 14.16
CA ASP A 62 22.49 -17.83 13.24
C ASP A 62 23.23 -16.52 12.90
N ALA A 63 23.93 -16.04 13.92
CA ALA A 63 25.07 -15.14 13.82
C ALA A 63 26.33 -15.83 13.21
N GLN A 64 26.19 -16.63 12.16
CA GLN A 64 27.31 -17.27 11.45
C GLN A 64 27.14 -17.27 9.93
N THR A 65 26.76 -16.13 9.33
CA THR A 65 27.10 -15.81 7.93
C THR A 65 26.99 -14.29 7.74
N ALA A 66 27.92 -13.57 8.35
CA ALA A 66 27.96 -12.11 8.42
C ALA A 66 28.98 -11.49 7.45
N GLU A 67 29.31 -12.15 6.34
CA GLU A 67 30.32 -11.64 5.40
C GLU A 67 29.80 -11.38 3.98
N ASN A 68 28.51 -11.59 3.69
CA ASN A 68 27.94 -11.20 2.39
C ASN A 68 26.40 -11.19 2.36
N GLN A 69 25.75 -10.48 3.29
CA GLN A 69 24.29 -10.36 3.24
C GLN A 69 23.91 -9.26 2.26
N THR A 70 24.04 -9.57 0.96
CA THR A 70 23.41 -8.79 -0.11
C THR A 70 21.94 -8.54 0.25
N SER A 71 21.42 -7.36 -0.09
CA SER A 71 20.03 -6.98 0.14
C SER A 71 19.08 -8.10 -0.28
N LYS A 72 18.14 -8.47 0.60
CA LYS A 72 17.15 -9.52 0.31
C LYS A 72 15.94 -8.96 -0.45
N VAL A 73 16.09 -7.81 -1.10
CA VAL A 73 15.04 -7.15 -1.88
C VAL A 73 15.06 -7.68 -3.31
N ASP A 74 13.93 -8.23 -3.76
CA ASP A 74 13.71 -8.55 -5.17
C ASP A 74 13.08 -7.35 -5.89
N LEU A 75 13.90 -6.61 -6.66
CA LEU A 75 13.46 -5.43 -7.39
C LEU A 75 12.37 -5.74 -8.42
N ALA A 76 12.40 -6.91 -9.06
CA ALA A 76 11.38 -7.28 -10.04
C ALA A 76 10.02 -7.44 -9.36
N LYS A 77 9.98 -8.08 -8.18
CA LYS A 77 8.79 -8.20 -7.36
C LYS A 77 8.30 -6.84 -6.86
N GLU A 78 9.18 -5.99 -6.34
CA GLU A 78 8.80 -4.66 -5.86
C GLU A 78 8.25 -3.76 -6.97
N MET A 79 8.78 -3.82 -8.19
CA MET A 79 8.21 -3.08 -9.32
C MET A 79 6.81 -3.58 -9.71
N VAL A 80 6.58 -4.89 -9.69
CA VAL A 80 5.25 -5.46 -9.96
C VAL A 80 4.25 -5.06 -8.86
N ASP A 81 4.66 -5.12 -7.59
CA ASP A 81 3.85 -4.69 -6.46
C ASP A 81 3.51 -3.19 -6.53
N MET A 82 4.46 -2.36 -6.96
CA MET A 82 4.22 -0.93 -7.18
C MET A 82 3.19 -0.70 -8.31
N MET A 83 3.32 -1.41 -9.42
CA MET A 83 2.37 -1.33 -10.54
C MET A 83 0.96 -1.76 -10.11
N GLN A 84 0.84 -2.85 -9.37
CA GLN A 84 -0.43 -3.29 -8.81
C GLN A 84 -1.01 -2.24 -7.87
N THR A 85 -0.20 -1.67 -6.97
CA THR A 85 -0.66 -0.67 -6.01
C THR A 85 -1.14 0.60 -6.71
N LYS A 86 -0.45 1.04 -7.78
CA LYS A 86 -0.90 2.15 -8.63
C LYS A 86 -2.25 1.87 -9.29
N GLN A 87 -2.45 0.65 -9.78
CA GLN A 87 -3.72 0.25 -10.39
C GLN A 87 -4.86 0.27 -9.37
N PHE A 88 -4.65 -0.27 -8.17
CA PHE A 88 -5.65 -0.23 -7.10
C PHE A 88 -5.95 1.19 -6.62
N TYR A 89 -4.92 2.03 -6.51
CA TYR A 89 -5.07 3.44 -6.17
C TYR A 89 -5.95 4.16 -7.21
N SER A 90 -5.68 3.95 -8.50
CA SER A 90 -6.50 4.53 -9.57
C SER A 90 -7.94 4.00 -9.59
N ALA A 91 -8.16 2.73 -9.26
CA ALA A 91 -9.49 2.14 -9.17
C ALA A 91 -10.30 2.78 -8.03
N ASN A 92 -9.71 2.91 -6.85
CA ASN A 92 -10.34 3.56 -5.70
C ASN A 92 -10.63 5.05 -5.97
N LEU A 93 -9.72 5.75 -6.64
CA LEU A 93 -9.95 7.14 -7.09
C LEU A 93 -11.14 7.25 -8.04
N LYS A 94 -11.31 6.26 -8.94
CA LYS A 94 -12.42 6.30 -9.90
C LYS A 94 -13.77 6.24 -9.18
N THR A 95 -13.90 5.40 -8.16
CA THR A 95 -15.11 5.32 -7.33
C THR A 95 -15.42 6.64 -6.63
N VAL A 96 -14.40 7.32 -6.10
CA VAL A 96 -14.55 8.66 -5.48
C VAL A 96 -14.98 9.69 -6.53
N SER A 97 -14.36 9.69 -7.72
CA SER A 97 -14.71 10.62 -8.79
C SER A 97 -16.14 10.45 -9.32
N VAL A 98 -16.64 9.20 -9.37
CA VAL A 98 -18.02 8.91 -9.77
C VAL A 98 -18.99 9.41 -8.71
N ALA A 99 -18.68 9.20 -7.43
CA ALA A 99 -19.51 9.73 -6.33
C ALA A 99 -19.59 11.27 -6.37
N ASP A 100 -18.48 11.94 -6.66
CA ASP A 100 -18.42 13.40 -6.83
C ASP A 100 -19.23 13.88 -8.03
N SER A 101 -19.07 13.21 -9.19
CA SER A 101 -19.83 13.54 -10.40
C SER A 101 -21.34 13.37 -10.19
N MET A 102 -21.76 12.28 -9.53
CA MET A 102 -23.16 12.06 -9.19
C MET A 102 -23.70 13.13 -8.22
N SER A 103 -22.87 13.62 -7.29
CA SER A 103 -23.26 14.74 -6.42
C SER A 103 -23.39 16.05 -7.19
N GLY A 104 -22.49 16.30 -8.14
CA GLY A 104 -22.53 17.48 -9.02
C GLY A 104 -23.78 17.50 -9.89
N ASP A 105 -24.08 16.38 -10.57
CA ASP A 105 -25.27 16.24 -11.41
C ASP A 105 -26.56 16.44 -10.60
N LEU A 106 -26.62 15.90 -9.36
CA LEU A 106 -27.77 16.14 -8.48
C LEU A 106 -27.90 17.62 -8.13
N LEU A 107 -26.82 18.30 -7.75
CA LEU A 107 -26.85 19.72 -7.41
C LEU A 107 -27.25 20.60 -8.61
N ASP A 108 -26.82 20.25 -9.82
CA ASP A 108 -27.16 20.95 -11.06
C ASP A 108 -28.64 20.77 -11.43
N THR A 109 -29.25 19.61 -11.13
CA THR A 109 -30.69 19.41 -11.36
C THR A 109 -31.62 20.11 -10.36
N PHE A 110 -31.11 20.55 -9.20
CA PHE A 110 -31.89 21.26 -8.17
C PHE A 110 -31.64 22.78 -8.16
N ALA A 111 -30.70 23.28 -8.97
CA ALA A 111 -30.42 24.71 -9.18
C ALA A 111 -31.22 25.28 -10.36
#